data_AF-A0A2K2VSJ9-F1
#
_entry.id   AF-A0A2K2VSJ9-F1
#
_cell.length_a   1.000
_cell.length_b   1.000
_cell.length_c   1.000
_cell.angle_alpha   90.00
_cell.angle_beta   90.00
_cell.angle_gamma   90.00
#
_symmetry.space_group_name_H-M   'P 1'
#
loop_
_entity.id
_entity.type
_entity.pdbx_description
1 polymer ?
#
loop_
_entity_poly.entity_id
_entity_poly.type
_entity_poly.pdbx_seq_one_letter_code
_entity_poly.pdbx_strand_id
1 'polypeptide(L)'
;ALAHYYVRRTRLSFWFCFGTSRACCNRLKTREFVNYYHGAASSLPRITGRNAALKILISHISDEALIALLLKDFIESTFLGQFEVLLSSNSGDSGVGDKWLVELDGALTSADLLLVLCSPKSIRQPWIHFEFGCAWTKSLAINCLCHSGLNKIGLPSHLRIFEVLEVDDDNFMEQLFEDLAKRFGIRRLPRLSYDTMKAELRATLVSLSHTGKHDDAPIAIDDFKREPGFAEQEVEASEAAPVIAKELEEKIDERIEEKIREKEEPSKPEPSKPEPSKPEPQKPKPEKPRSSPGKKVKVKGLRRKKKEAPQETESVQKRVLKLLVAAGDTGYPLEDLSDLLGIVEPKLEPYLDVLKEQAYINIAVEVGRPPEYKIAAKGEQYLDESRPS
;
A
#
# COMPACT_ATOMS: atom_id res chain seq x y z
N ALA A 1 -42.14 -23.48 22.48
CA ALA A 1 -40.76 -23.44 22.99
C ALA A 1 -39.84 -23.64 21.78
N LEU A 2 -39.55 -22.57 21.04
CA LEU A 2 -38.53 -21.53 21.26
C LEU A 2 -37.20 -21.90 20.59
N ALA A 3 -37.08 -21.51 19.33
CA ALA A 3 -35.84 -21.00 18.75
C ALA A 3 -36.23 -19.93 17.72
N HIS A 4 -36.24 -18.68 18.18
CA HIS A 4 -36.54 -17.47 17.43
C HIS A 4 -35.43 -16.48 17.81
N TYR A 5 -34.64 -16.00 16.84
CA TYR A 5 -34.12 -14.63 16.69
C TYR A 5 -33.09 -14.61 15.53
N TYR A 6 -33.50 -14.20 14.32
CA TYR A 6 -33.38 -12.86 13.74
C TYR A 6 -32.08 -12.65 12.92
N VAL A 7 -32.13 -13.00 11.62
CA VAL A 7 -31.24 -12.45 10.58
C VAL A 7 -32.13 -11.74 9.56
N ARG A 8 -32.05 -10.40 9.53
CA ARG A 8 -32.70 -9.57 8.50
C ARG A 8 -31.62 -8.87 7.66
N ARG A 9 -31.56 -9.29 6.39
CA ARG A 9 -31.34 -8.50 5.17
C ARG A 9 -30.17 -7.50 5.13
N THR A 10 -29.14 -7.89 4.39
CA THR A 10 -28.75 -7.23 3.13
C THR A 10 -28.35 -8.31 2.13
N ARG A 11 -29.21 -8.52 1.11
CA ARG A 11 -28.91 -9.36 -0.04
C ARG A 11 -28.02 -8.54 -0.99
N LEU A 12 -26.76 -8.93 -1.15
CA LEU A 12 -26.09 -8.82 -2.44
C LEU A 12 -25.80 -10.24 -2.90
N SER A 13 -26.61 -10.72 -3.84
CA SER A 13 -26.46 -12.03 -4.45
C SER A 13 -25.25 -12.00 -5.37
N PHE A 14 -24.16 -12.62 -4.93
CA PHE A 14 -23.08 -13.06 -5.81
C PHE A 14 -23.63 -14.24 -6.64
N TRP A 15 -23.93 -13.99 -7.91
CA TRP A 15 -24.29 -15.05 -8.85
C TRP A 15 -23.04 -15.44 -9.62
N PHE A 16 -22.51 -16.61 -9.28
CA PHE A 16 -21.62 -17.38 -10.14
C PHE A 16 -22.43 -17.78 -11.38
N CYS A 17 -22.07 -17.27 -12.56
CA CYS A 17 -22.70 -17.70 -13.81
C CYS A 17 -21.62 -18.24 -14.77
N PHE A 18 -21.41 -19.55 -14.68
CA PHE A 18 -20.98 -20.36 -15.82
C PHE A 18 -22.14 -20.36 -16.82
N GLY A 19 -21.92 -19.96 -18.07
CA GLY A 19 -22.91 -20.13 -19.14
C GLY A 19 -23.00 -18.97 -20.12
N THR A 20 -22.51 -19.25 -21.32
CA THR A 20 -22.70 -18.56 -22.60
C THR A 20 -24.05 -17.84 -22.77
N SER A 21 -24.03 -16.50 -22.92
CA SER A 21 -24.85 -15.79 -23.93
C SER A 21 -24.46 -14.31 -24.02
N ARG A 22 -24.06 -13.88 -25.23
CA ARG A 22 -23.77 -12.50 -25.63
C ARG A 22 -25.06 -11.66 -25.68
N ALA A 23 -25.47 -11.00 -24.59
CA ALA A 23 -26.53 -9.97 -24.69
C ALA A 23 -26.69 -9.00 -23.50
N CYS A 24 -25.78 -8.91 -22.52
CA CYS A 24 -26.02 -8.05 -21.33
C CYS A 24 -24.88 -7.10 -20.95
N CYS A 25 -23.96 -6.79 -21.87
CA CYS A 25 -22.85 -5.86 -21.59
C CYS A 25 -22.88 -4.68 -22.56
N ASN A 26 -23.85 -3.77 -22.37
CA ASN A 26 -23.82 -2.48 -23.06
C ASN A 26 -24.66 -1.41 -22.36
N ARG A 27 -24.50 -1.25 -21.03
CA ARG A 27 -24.92 -0.01 -20.35
C ARG A 27 -24.36 0.16 -18.93
N LEU A 28 -23.04 0.22 -18.78
CA LEU A 28 -22.45 0.91 -17.63
C LEU A 28 -21.44 1.92 -18.17
N LYS A 29 -21.88 3.18 -18.21
CA LYS A 29 -21.08 4.31 -18.66
C LYS A 29 -19.91 4.50 -17.70
N THR A 30 -18.75 4.74 -18.30
CA THR A 30 -17.40 5.04 -17.80
C THR A 30 -17.27 6.25 -16.85
N ARG A 31 -18.28 6.54 -16.02
CA ARG A 31 -18.29 7.70 -15.13
C ARG A 31 -18.31 7.34 -13.63
N GLU A 32 -18.54 6.09 -13.28
CA GLU A 32 -18.52 5.63 -11.88
C GLU A 32 -17.16 5.01 -11.47
N PHE A 33 -16.39 4.47 -12.41
CA PHE A 33 -15.09 3.84 -12.10
C PHE A 33 -13.99 4.83 -11.66
N VAL A 34 -14.02 6.08 -12.16
CA VAL A 34 -13.03 7.11 -11.80
C VAL A 34 -13.32 7.74 -10.42
N ASN A 35 -14.58 7.77 -9.99
CA ASN A 35 -14.93 8.27 -8.66
C ASN A 35 -14.55 7.29 -7.53
N TYR A 36 -14.37 6.00 -7.84
CA TYR A 36 -13.90 5.00 -6.88
C TYR A 36 -12.43 5.24 -6.48
N TYR A 37 -11.58 5.67 -7.41
CA TYR A 37 -10.15 5.92 -7.17
C TYR A 37 -9.80 7.28 -6.56
N HIS A 38 -10.70 8.26 -6.59
CA HIS A 38 -10.48 9.57 -5.95
C HIS A 38 -11.33 9.78 -4.69
N GLY A 39 -12.27 8.88 -4.38
CA GLY A 39 -13.11 8.96 -3.19
C GLY A 39 -12.46 8.46 -1.89
N ALA A 40 -11.41 7.62 -1.98
CA ALA A 40 -10.77 7.01 -0.81
C ALA A 40 -9.67 7.89 -0.16
N ALA A 41 -9.17 8.92 -0.86
CA ALA A 41 -8.04 9.73 -0.40
C ALA A 41 -8.41 10.87 0.57
N SER A 42 -9.65 10.96 1.07
CA SER A 42 -10.05 12.08 1.93
C SER A 42 -11.16 11.83 2.94
N SER A 43 -11.63 10.59 3.12
CA SER A 43 -12.51 10.29 4.26
C SER A 43 -11.66 10.15 5.51
N LEU A 44 -11.43 11.28 6.20
CA LEU A 44 -10.98 11.28 7.59
C LEU A 44 -11.83 10.26 8.37
N PRO A 45 -11.23 9.33 9.13
CA PRO A 45 -12.01 8.46 9.99
C PRO A 45 -12.86 9.35 10.89
N ARG A 46 -14.19 9.15 10.87
CA ARG A 46 -15.09 9.80 11.82
C ARG A 46 -14.73 9.28 13.20
N ILE A 47 -13.90 10.03 13.94
CA ILE A 47 -13.66 9.81 15.37
C ILE A 47 -14.94 10.20 16.10
N THR A 48 -15.94 9.33 16.06
CA THR A 48 -17.13 9.43 16.90
C THR A 48 -16.86 8.65 18.18
N GLY A 49 -16.54 9.36 19.26
CA GLY A 49 -16.77 8.92 20.65
C GLY A 49 -16.13 7.60 21.09
N ARG A 50 -14.94 7.22 20.58
CA ARG A 50 -14.18 6.12 21.17
C ARG A 50 -13.31 6.65 22.31
N ASN A 51 -13.54 6.14 23.52
CA ASN A 51 -12.58 6.18 24.64
C ASN A 51 -11.47 5.10 24.48
N ALA A 52 -11.29 4.56 23.27
CA ALA A 52 -10.35 3.49 22.99
C ALA A 52 -9.13 4.05 22.26
N ALA A 53 -7.95 3.53 22.58
CA ALA A 53 -6.70 3.87 21.90
C ALA A 53 -6.81 3.60 20.38
N LEU A 54 -6.18 4.46 19.60
CA LEU A 54 -6.10 4.32 18.15
C LEU A 54 -5.12 3.20 17.83
N LYS A 55 -5.48 2.30 16.91
CA LYS A 55 -4.65 1.13 16.62
C LYS A 55 -3.92 1.31 15.28
N ILE A 56 -2.61 1.13 15.30
CA ILE A 56 -1.78 1.13 14.10
C ILE A 56 -1.21 -0.27 13.93
N LEU A 57 -1.36 -0.86 12.75
CA LEU A 57 -0.72 -2.12 12.40
C LEU A 57 0.51 -1.84 11.55
N ILE A 58 1.66 -2.41 11.91
CA ILE A 58 2.87 -2.38 11.10
C ILE A 58 3.06 -3.76 10.46
N SER A 59 2.94 -3.82 9.15
CA SER A 59 3.24 -5.01 8.33
C SER A 59 4.73 -5.02 7.98
N HIS A 60 5.43 -6.10 8.32
CA HIS A 60 6.86 -6.22 8.08
C HIS A 60 7.32 -7.68 7.89
N ILE A 61 8.50 -7.87 7.31
CA ILE A 61 9.17 -9.18 7.30
C ILE A 61 10.05 -9.37 8.54
N SER A 62 10.49 -10.59 8.81
CA SER A 62 11.33 -10.88 9.98
C SER A 62 12.64 -10.07 10.01
N ASP A 63 13.27 -9.87 8.84
CA ASP A 63 14.48 -9.03 8.69
C ASP A 63 14.26 -7.56 9.11
N GLU A 64 13.01 -7.09 9.12
CA GLU A 64 12.63 -5.70 9.40
C GLU A 64 12.13 -5.51 10.84
N ALA A 65 12.17 -6.56 11.68
CA ALA A 65 11.60 -6.53 13.03
C ALA A 65 12.18 -5.40 13.90
N LEU A 66 13.48 -5.10 13.77
CA LEU A 66 14.11 -4.01 14.52
C LEU A 66 13.58 -2.63 14.12
N ILE A 67 13.37 -2.39 12.81
CA ILE A 67 12.79 -1.14 12.32
C ILE A 67 11.34 -1.02 12.82
N ALA A 68 10.57 -2.10 12.73
CA ALA A 68 9.18 -2.12 13.15
C ALA A 68 9.04 -1.84 14.66
N LEU A 69 9.90 -2.43 15.49
CA LEU A 69 9.93 -2.20 16.93
C LEU A 69 10.31 -0.76 17.28
N LEU A 70 11.33 -0.21 16.61
CA LEU A 70 11.77 1.16 16.84
C LEU A 70 10.67 2.17 16.46
N LEU A 71 10.02 1.98 15.31
CA LEU A 71 8.89 2.83 14.90
C LEU A 71 7.72 2.72 15.88
N LYS A 72 7.44 1.51 16.39
CA LYS A 72 6.46 1.31 17.44
C LYS A 72 6.79 2.14 18.68
N ASP A 73 8.02 2.05 19.18
CA ASP A 73 8.44 2.79 20.37
C ASP A 73 8.35 4.30 20.17
N PHE A 74 8.76 4.81 19.00
CA PHE A 74 8.64 6.23 18.66
C PHE A 74 7.18 6.70 18.64
N ILE A 75 6.29 5.94 18.03
CA ILE A 75 4.87 6.29 17.93
C ILE A 75 4.21 6.24 19.32
N GLU A 76 4.37 5.15 20.06
CA GLU A 76 3.72 4.98 21.36
C GLU A 76 4.22 6.00 22.40
N SER A 77 5.53 6.28 22.43
CA SER A 77 6.13 7.27 23.34
C SER A 77 5.72 8.70 23.01
N THR A 78 5.70 9.07 21.72
CA THR A 78 5.35 10.41 21.26
C THR A 78 3.91 10.79 21.62
N PHE A 79 3.00 9.83 21.53
CA PHE A 79 1.58 10.08 21.74
C PHE A 79 1.07 9.65 23.10
N LEU A 80 1.97 9.45 24.08
CA LEU A 80 1.63 9.15 25.48
C LEU A 80 0.63 7.99 25.62
N GLY A 81 0.80 6.94 24.81
CA GLY A 81 -0.08 5.76 24.82
C GLY A 81 -1.48 5.96 24.19
N GLN A 82 -1.73 7.06 23.47
CA GLN A 82 -2.97 7.22 22.69
C GLN A 82 -3.04 6.28 21.49
N PHE A 83 -1.87 5.85 21.00
CA PHE A 83 -1.76 4.81 19.99
C PHE A 83 -1.35 3.49 20.63
N GLU A 84 -1.92 2.41 20.13
CA GLU A 84 -1.50 1.03 20.34
C GLU A 84 -0.95 0.52 19.01
N VAL A 85 0.34 0.20 18.97
CA VAL A 85 0.99 -0.27 17.75
C VAL A 85 1.13 -1.80 17.80
N LEU A 86 0.48 -2.44 16.85
CA LEU A 86 0.51 -3.88 16.62
C LEU A 86 1.55 -4.18 15.52
N LEU A 87 2.31 -5.26 15.69
CA LEU A 87 3.28 -5.71 14.71
C LEU A 87 2.76 -6.98 14.04
N SER A 88 2.72 -7.01 12.71
CA SER A 88 2.46 -8.23 11.94
C SER A 88 3.78 -8.70 11.33
N SER A 89 4.29 -9.81 11.84
CA SER A 89 5.45 -10.51 11.29
C SER A 89 5.05 -11.91 10.88
N ASN A 90 5.51 -12.37 9.72
CA ASN A 90 5.43 -13.77 9.35
C ASN A 90 6.51 -14.57 10.11
N SER A 91 6.24 -14.95 11.36
CA SER A 91 7.00 -16.03 11.99
C SER A 91 6.42 -17.34 11.46
N GLY A 92 7.13 -17.99 10.54
CA GLY A 92 6.74 -19.28 9.95
C GLY A 92 6.55 -20.44 10.96
N ASP A 93 6.60 -20.16 12.26
CA ASP A 93 6.46 -21.10 13.39
C ASP A 93 5.02 -21.26 13.90
N SER A 94 4.03 -20.60 13.29
CA SER A 94 2.62 -20.79 13.67
C SER A 94 2.04 -22.07 13.06
N GLY A 95 2.34 -23.22 13.67
CA GLY A 95 1.96 -24.57 13.21
C GLY A 95 0.46 -24.91 13.07
N VAL A 96 -0.45 -23.95 12.94
CA VAL A 96 -1.87 -24.17 12.63
C VAL A 96 -2.38 -23.00 11.77
N GLY A 97 -2.58 -23.23 10.47
CA GLY A 97 -2.90 -22.19 9.47
C GLY A 97 -4.15 -21.34 9.75
N ASP A 98 -5.07 -21.80 10.60
CA ASP A 98 -6.28 -21.06 10.96
C ASP A 98 -6.02 -19.96 12.00
N LYS A 99 -5.01 -20.10 12.87
CA LYS A 99 -4.79 -19.15 13.98
C LYS A 99 -4.21 -17.83 13.51
N TRP A 100 -3.19 -17.89 12.66
CA TRP A 100 -2.56 -16.69 12.09
C TRP A 100 -3.56 -15.85 11.29
N LEU A 101 -4.39 -16.47 10.45
CA LEU A 101 -5.41 -15.75 9.68
C LEU A 101 -6.45 -15.07 10.58
N VAL A 102 -6.86 -15.73 11.67
CA VAL A 102 -7.82 -15.16 12.65
C VAL A 102 -7.19 -14.00 13.41
N GLU A 103 -5.93 -14.12 13.82
CA GLU A 103 -5.19 -13.06 14.50
C GLU A 103 -4.97 -11.85 13.58
N LEU A 104 -4.57 -12.10 12.34
CA LEU A 104 -4.41 -11.05 11.32
C LEU A 104 -5.74 -10.36 11.00
N ASP A 105 -6.83 -11.11 10.80
CA ASP A 105 -8.15 -10.52 10.57
C ASP A 105 -8.61 -9.69 11.78
N GLY A 106 -8.33 -10.14 13.01
CA GLY A 106 -8.58 -9.37 14.23
C GLY A 106 -7.76 -8.07 14.28
N ALA A 107 -6.46 -8.14 13.97
CA ALA A 107 -5.58 -6.99 13.93
C ALA A 107 -6.04 -5.98 12.87
N LEU A 108 -6.29 -6.43 11.63
CA LEU A 108 -6.77 -5.60 10.53
C LEU A 108 -8.17 -5.03 10.76
N THR A 109 -9.05 -5.74 11.46
CA THR A 109 -10.40 -5.24 11.77
C THR A 109 -10.38 -4.16 12.84
N SER A 110 -9.43 -4.24 13.77
CA SER A 110 -9.32 -3.29 14.88
C SER A 110 -8.43 -2.09 14.55
N ALA A 111 -7.52 -2.21 13.59
CA ALA A 111 -6.61 -1.14 13.18
C ALA A 111 -7.32 0.02 12.47
N ASP A 112 -6.88 1.24 12.77
CA ASP A 112 -7.31 2.47 12.11
C ASP A 112 -6.35 2.89 10.97
N LEU A 113 -5.10 2.38 10.99
CA LEU A 113 -4.06 2.64 9.99
C LEU A 113 -3.16 1.40 9.82
N LEU A 114 -2.80 1.10 8.58
CA LEU A 114 -1.75 0.14 8.22
C LEU A 114 -0.49 0.90 7.76
N LEU A 115 0.64 0.62 8.40
CA LEU A 115 1.98 0.98 7.92
C LEU A 115 2.61 -0.27 7.29
N VAL A 116 3.10 -0.17 6.06
CA VAL A 116 3.73 -1.30 5.36
C VAL A 116 5.21 -1.01 5.15
N LEU A 117 6.09 -1.78 5.79
CA LEU A 117 7.53 -1.68 5.55
C LEU A 117 7.90 -2.28 4.20
N CYS A 118 8.50 -1.45 3.35
CA CYS A 118 8.81 -1.76 1.97
C CYS A 118 10.33 -1.71 1.75
N SER A 119 10.96 -2.87 1.71
CA SER A 119 12.33 -3.08 1.23
C SER A 119 12.32 -3.86 -0.08
N PRO A 120 13.46 -3.92 -0.82
CA PRO A 120 13.55 -4.78 -1.99
C PRO A 120 13.23 -6.26 -1.67
N LYS A 121 13.46 -6.70 -0.43
CA LYS A 121 13.11 -8.06 0.03
C LYS A 121 11.62 -8.19 0.36
N SER A 122 11.02 -7.23 1.08
CA SER A 122 9.64 -7.36 1.56
C SER A 122 8.60 -7.29 0.44
N ILE A 123 8.82 -6.46 -0.59
CA ILE A 123 7.90 -6.37 -1.74
C ILE A 123 7.84 -7.64 -2.59
N ARG A 124 8.75 -8.61 -2.36
CA ARG A 124 8.71 -9.93 -3.01
C ARG A 124 7.94 -10.97 -2.19
N GLN A 125 7.57 -10.64 -0.96
CA GLN A 125 6.91 -11.58 -0.06
C GLN A 125 5.40 -11.59 -0.28
N PRO A 126 4.79 -12.74 -0.62
CA PRO A 126 3.35 -12.81 -0.92
C PRO A 126 2.45 -12.32 0.23
N TRP A 127 2.86 -12.54 1.48
CA TRP A 127 2.05 -12.15 2.64
C TRP A 127 1.92 -10.63 2.81
N ILE A 128 2.95 -9.84 2.46
CA ILE A 128 2.87 -8.37 2.50
C ILE A 128 1.76 -7.87 1.57
N HIS A 129 1.67 -8.44 0.37
CA HIS A 129 0.61 -8.11 -0.58
C HIS A 129 -0.77 -8.59 -0.13
N PHE A 130 -0.83 -9.75 0.54
CA PHE A 130 -2.06 -10.26 1.12
C PHE A 130 -2.60 -9.32 2.20
N GLU A 131 -1.77 -8.95 3.18
CA GLU A 131 -2.15 -8.01 4.26
C GLU A 131 -2.60 -6.66 3.71
N PHE A 132 -1.85 -6.14 2.75
CA PHE A 132 -2.19 -4.91 2.05
C PHE A 132 -3.55 -5.00 1.33
N GLY A 133 -3.80 -6.09 0.60
CA GLY A 133 -5.08 -6.31 -0.10
C GLY A 133 -6.26 -6.43 0.86
N CYS A 134 -6.07 -7.09 2.00
CA CYS A 134 -7.07 -7.18 3.07
C CYS A 134 -7.36 -5.81 3.68
N ALA A 135 -6.33 -5.03 3.99
CA ALA A 135 -6.47 -3.67 4.53
C ALA A 135 -7.20 -2.76 3.53
N TRP A 136 -6.85 -2.82 2.25
CA TRP A 136 -7.50 -2.05 1.20
C TRP A 136 -9.00 -2.39 1.09
N THR A 137 -9.34 -3.69 1.11
CA THR A 137 -10.73 -4.15 1.06
C THR A 137 -11.55 -3.65 2.26
N LYS A 138 -10.92 -3.56 3.44
CA LYS A 138 -11.53 -3.02 4.67
C LYS A 138 -11.52 -1.48 4.73
N SER A 139 -11.02 -0.79 3.70
CA SER A 139 -10.92 0.67 3.64
C SER A 139 -10.08 1.26 4.78
N LEU A 140 -9.05 0.54 5.23
CA LEU A 140 -8.07 1.09 6.16
C LEU A 140 -7.25 2.18 5.45
N ALA A 141 -6.81 3.18 6.21
CA ALA A 141 -5.74 4.06 5.75
C ALA A 141 -4.45 3.24 5.62
N ILE A 142 -3.67 3.49 4.56
CA ILE A 142 -2.43 2.75 4.29
C ILE A 142 -1.32 3.74 3.93
N ASN A 143 -0.18 3.61 4.62
CA ASN A 143 1.08 4.25 4.25
C ASN A 143 2.14 3.19 3.96
N CYS A 144 2.87 3.35 2.86
CA CYS A 144 4.04 2.53 2.53
C CYS A 144 5.31 3.25 2.96
N LEU A 145 6.15 2.59 3.75
CA LEU A 145 7.41 3.13 4.24
C LEU A 145 8.57 2.44 3.50
N CYS A 146 9.13 3.12 2.52
CA CYS A 146 10.23 2.60 1.70
C CYS A 146 11.57 2.78 2.41
N HIS A 147 12.40 1.73 2.47
CA HIS A 147 13.73 1.80 3.06
C HIS A 147 14.74 0.92 2.31
N SER A 148 15.99 0.94 2.77
CA SER A 148 17.09 0.16 2.20
C SER A 148 17.31 0.44 0.70
N GLY A 149 17.21 1.73 0.31
CA GLY A 149 17.40 2.17 -1.06
C GLY A 149 16.21 1.92 -2.00
N LEU A 150 15.09 1.36 -1.50
CA LEU A 150 13.84 1.34 -2.24
C LEU A 150 13.22 2.73 -2.24
N ASN A 151 12.69 3.16 -3.39
CA ASN A 151 11.97 4.42 -3.53
C ASN A 151 10.58 4.18 -4.11
N LYS A 152 9.78 5.24 -4.21
CA LYS A 152 8.41 5.14 -4.76
C LYS A 152 8.35 4.56 -6.18
N ILE A 153 9.37 4.79 -7.00
CA ILE A 153 9.43 4.30 -8.39
C ILE A 153 9.69 2.79 -8.42
N GLY A 154 10.46 2.27 -7.46
CA GLY A 154 10.73 0.84 -7.30
C GLY A 154 9.57 0.03 -6.71
N LEU A 155 8.52 0.67 -6.19
CA LEU A 155 7.35 -0.03 -5.67
C LEU A 155 6.48 -0.63 -6.80
N PRO A 156 5.90 -1.83 -6.59
CA PRO A 156 4.83 -2.36 -7.43
C PRO A 156 3.70 -1.35 -7.62
N SER A 157 3.07 -1.39 -8.81
CA SER A 157 2.07 -0.41 -9.23
C SER A 157 0.90 -0.28 -8.26
N HIS A 158 0.46 -1.39 -7.64
CA HIS A 158 -0.64 -1.40 -6.66
C HIS A 158 -0.28 -0.75 -5.32
N LEU A 159 1.00 -0.74 -4.92
CA LEU A 159 1.45 -0.05 -3.70
C LEU A 159 1.69 1.44 -4.00
N ARG A 160 2.19 1.77 -5.19
CA ARG A 160 2.59 3.12 -5.60
C ARG A 160 1.47 4.16 -5.58
N ILE A 161 0.21 3.72 -5.70
CA ILE A 161 -0.97 4.62 -5.69
C ILE A 161 -1.28 5.17 -4.30
N PHE A 162 -0.72 4.60 -3.24
CA PHE A 162 -0.93 5.02 -1.86
C PHE A 162 0.07 6.08 -1.42
N GLU A 163 -0.08 6.56 -0.18
CA GLU A 163 0.88 7.46 0.42
C GLU A 163 2.18 6.70 0.71
N VAL A 164 3.29 7.22 0.19
CA VAL A 164 4.61 6.59 0.27
C VAL A 164 5.55 7.57 0.96
N LEU A 165 6.20 7.13 2.02
CA LEU A 165 7.24 7.85 2.74
C LEU A 165 8.56 7.10 2.56
N GLU A 166 9.63 7.81 2.28
CA GLU A 166 10.96 7.23 2.11
C GLU A 166 11.75 7.45 3.41
N VAL A 167 12.15 6.36 4.06
CA VAL A 167 12.89 6.38 5.33
C VAL A 167 14.26 7.03 5.18
N ASP A 168 14.84 6.95 3.98
CA ASP A 168 16.11 7.57 3.64
C ASP A 168 16.00 9.12 3.50
N ASP A 169 14.79 9.68 3.37
CA ASP A 169 14.56 11.14 3.32
C ASP A 169 14.89 11.79 4.66
N ASP A 170 15.54 12.94 4.60
CA ASP A 170 15.91 13.69 5.79
C ASP A 170 14.69 14.16 6.60
N ASN A 171 13.55 14.36 5.93
CA ASN A 171 12.30 14.82 6.54
C ASN A 171 11.34 13.68 6.90
N PHE A 172 11.76 12.42 6.78
CA PHE A 172 10.90 11.25 6.99
C PHE A 172 10.12 11.31 8.31
N MET A 173 10.83 11.55 9.42
CA MET A 173 10.21 11.56 10.76
C MET A 173 9.17 12.68 10.89
N GLU A 174 9.48 13.86 10.37
CA GLU A 174 8.54 15.00 10.38
C GLU A 174 7.29 14.67 9.57
N GLN A 175 7.46 14.14 8.35
CA GLN A 175 6.35 13.76 7.48
C GLN A 175 5.47 12.68 8.13
N LEU A 176 6.07 11.64 8.71
CA LEU A 176 5.35 10.56 9.39
C LEU A 176 4.51 11.10 10.55
N PHE A 177 5.11 11.86 11.46
CA PHE A 177 4.39 12.36 12.64
C PHE A 177 3.35 13.43 12.30
N GLU A 178 3.62 14.28 11.30
CA GLU A 178 2.63 15.22 10.80
C GLU A 178 1.44 14.51 10.15
N ASP A 179 1.70 13.46 9.36
CA ASP A 179 0.65 12.66 8.74
C ASP A 179 -0.23 11.98 9.81
N LEU A 180 0.38 11.34 10.80
CA LEU A 180 -0.34 10.78 11.95
C LEU A 180 -1.16 11.86 12.67
N ALA A 181 -0.58 13.01 12.96
CA ALA A 181 -1.29 14.09 13.63
C ALA A 181 -2.50 14.61 12.81
N LYS A 182 -2.31 14.79 11.50
CA LYS A 182 -3.37 15.25 10.57
C LYS A 182 -4.49 14.22 10.48
N ARG A 183 -4.16 12.94 10.29
CA ARG A 183 -5.13 11.84 10.16
C ARG A 183 -5.98 11.65 11.40
N PHE A 184 -5.35 11.71 12.57
CA PHE A 184 -6.02 11.45 13.84
C PHE A 184 -6.51 12.71 14.56
N GLY A 185 -6.39 13.88 13.92
CA GLY A 185 -6.92 15.14 14.45
C GLY A 185 -6.20 15.64 15.70
N ILE A 186 -4.93 15.27 15.87
CA ILE A 186 -4.12 15.65 17.02
C ILE A 186 -3.64 17.09 16.81
N ARG A 187 -4.11 17.99 17.69
CA ARG A 187 -3.92 19.44 17.51
C ARG A 187 -2.49 19.91 17.77
N ARG A 188 -1.73 19.18 18.58
CA ARG A 188 -0.39 19.57 18.98
C ARG A 188 0.45 18.34 19.28
N LEU A 189 1.55 18.20 18.55
CA LEU A 189 2.60 17.25 18.86
C LEU A 189 3.45 17.76 20.03
N PRO A 190 4.01 16.87 20.86
CA PRO A 190 5.04 17.27 21.81
C PRO A 190 6.28 17.79 21.08
N ARG A 191 7.24 18.35 21.82
CA ARG A 191 8.55 18.67 21.24
C ARG A 191 9.27 17.37 20.97
N LEU A 192 9.45 17.03 19.70
CA LEU A 192 10.14 15.83 19.25
C LEU A 192 11.56 16.19 18.84
N SER A 193 12.51 15.33 19.20
CA SER A 193 13.89 15.39 18.71
C SER A 193 14.00 14.50 17.48
N TYR A 194 13.60 15.02 16.32
CA TYR A 194 13.62 14.26 15.07
C TYR A 194 15.03 13.81 14.70
N ASP A 195 16.06 14.62 14.99
CA ASP A 195 17.45 14.29 14.75
C ASP A 195 17.89 13.03 15.51
N THR A 196 17.50 12.90 16.78
CA THR A 196 17.83 11.72 17.60
C THR A 196 17.12 10.47 17.08
N MET A 197 15.81 10.55 16.85
CA MET A 197 15.04 9.41 16.35
C MET A 197 15.57 8.92 14.98
N LYS A 198 15.97 9.87 14.14
CA LYS A 198 16.54 9.59 12.83
C LYS A 198 17.93 8.98 12.91
N ALA A 199 18.76 9.43 13.86
CA ALA A 199 20.07 8.83 14.11
C ALA A 199 19.93 7.37 14.57
N GLU A 200 19.00 7.10 15.49
CA GLU A 200 18.67 5.75 15.94
C GLU A 200 18.16 4.87 14.78
N LEU A 201 17.22 5.38 13.98
CA LEU A 201 16.68 4.65 12.82
C LEU A 201 17.76 4.32 11.78
N ARG A 202 18.66 5.27 11.50
CA ARG A 202 19.81 5.07 10.61
C ARG A 202 20.78 4.02 11.17
N ALA A 203 21.08 4.08 12.46
CA ALA A 203 21.92 3.07 13.11
C ALA A 203 21.32 1.66 12.96
N THR A 204 20.01 1.51 13.17
CA THR A 204 19.30 0.25 12.95
C THR A 204 19.38 -0.23 11.50
N LEU A 205 19.18 0.67 10.52
CA LEU A 205 19.28 0.34 9.09
C LEU A 205 20.68 -0.14 8.70
N VAL A 206 21.73 0.50 9.24
CA VAL A 206 23.12 0.08 9.01
C VAL A 206 23.36 -1.30 9.62
N SER A 207 22.87 -1.59 10.82
CA SER A 207 23.03 -2.92 11.43
C SER A 207 22.38 -4.02 10.57
N LEU A 208 21.24 -3.74 9.94
CA LEU A 208 20.56 -4.68 9.05
C LEU A 208 21.29 -4.93 7.71
N SER A 209 22.08 -3.97 7.22
CA SER A 209 22.86 -4.19 6.00
C SER A 209 24.09 -5.09 6.25
N HIS A 210 24.58 -5.17 7.49
CA HIS A 210 25.78 -5.93 7.84
C HIS A 210 25.49 -7.41 8.12
N THR A 211 24.27 -7.75 8.55
CA THR A 211 23.84 -9.14 8.79
C THR A 211 23.48 -9.90 7.50
N GLY A 212 23.40 -9.22 6.36
CA GLY A 212 23.06 -9.78 5.05
C GLY A 212 24.21 -10.38 4.23
N LYS A 213 25.44 -10.48 4.76
CA LYS A 213 26.56 -11.15 4.07
C LYS A 213 26.53 -12.67 4.30
N HIS A 214 25.53 -13.34 3.76
CA HIS A 214 25.63 -14.74 3.37
C HIS A 214 24.79 -14.95 2.10
N ASP A 215 25.50 -15.25 1.01
CA ASP A 215 25.05 -15.85 -0.25
C ASP A 215 23.76 -15.32 -0.90
N ASP A 216 23.86 -14.19 -1.60
CA ASP A 216 23.12 -13.99 -2.84
C ASP A 216 24.00 -13.17 -3.81
N ALA A 217 24.32 -13.78 -4.96
CA ALA A 217 25.06 -13.12 -6.02
C ALA A 217 24.33 -11.85 -6.47
N PRO A 218 25.04 -10.75 -6.78
CA PRO A 218 24.41 -9.56 -7.31
C PRO A 218 23.81 -9.87 -8.68
N ILE A 219 22.48 -9.78 -8.77
CA ILE A 219 21.78 -9.73 -10.05
C ILE A 219 22.26 -8.47 -10.77
N ALA A 220 22.85 -8.66 -11.95
CA ALA A 220 23.29 -7.58 -12.81
C ALA A 220 22.10 -6.69 -13.19
N ILE A 221 22.13 -5.44 -12.72
CA ILE A 221 21.39 -4.35 -13.33
C ILE A 221 22.38 -3.70 -14.27
N ASP A 222 22.16 -3.86 -15.58
CA ASP A 222 22.97 -3.22 -16.61
C ASP A 222 22.93 -1.69 -16.48
N ASP A 223 24.13 -1.12 -16.51
CA ASP A 223 24.50 0.25 -16.86
C ASP A 223 23.73 1.44 -16.25
N PHE A 224 24.19 1.89 -15.08
CA PHE A 224 24.34 3.33 -14.81
C PHE A 224 25.72 3.60 -14.20
N LYS A 225 26.61 4.20 -15.02
CA LYS A 225 27.95 4.64 -14.60
C LYS A 225 27.85 5.60 -13.41
N ARG A 226 28.53 5.24 -12.30
CA ARG A 226 28.74 6.11 -11.15
C ARG A 226 30.24 6.38 -11.02
N GLU A 227 30.61 7.66 -11.08
CA GLU A 227 31.99 8.16 -10.92
C GLU A 227 32.51 7.89 -9.49
N PRO A 228 33.82 7.63 -9.31
CA PRO A 228 34.40 7.32 -8.01
C PRO A 228 34.91 8.57 -7.29
N GLY A 229 34.58 8.68 -6.01
CA GLY A 229 35.23 9.62 -5.11
C GLY A 229 34.43 9.78 -3.84
N PHE A 230 34.87 9.10 -2.77
CA PHE A 230 34.70 9.42 -1.34
C PHE A 230 34.88 8.10 -0.57
N ALA A 231 36.13 7.64 -0.49
CA ALA A 231 36.52 6.51 0.33
C ALA A 231 37.68 6.99 1.20
N GLU A 232 37.37 7.63 2.34
CA GLU A 232 38.38 7.90 3.38
C GLU A 232 37.81 8.30 4.76
N GLN A 233 36.49 8.19 5.01
CA GLN A 233 35.90 8.48 6.33
C GLN A 233 35.26 7.29 7.05
N GLU A 234 35.28 6.08 6.48
CA GLU A 234 34.62 4.89 7.06
C GLU A 234 35.43 4.12 8.12
N VAL A 235 36.68 4.53 8.41
CA VAL A 235 37.57 3.71 9.27
C VAL A 235 37.43 4.02 10.77
N GLU A 236 36.90 5.19 11.17
CA GLU A 236 36.75 5.53 12.60
C GLU A 236 35.41 5.07 13.22
N ALA A 237 34.38 4.80 12.42
CA ALA A 237 33.07 4.38 12.91
C ALA A 237 32.95 2.86 13.18
N SER A 238 33.89 2.04 12.66
CA SER A 238 33.83 0.58 12.80
C SER A 238 34.24 0.06 14.17
N GLU A 239 34.98 0.84 14.97
CA GLU A 239 35.44 0.41 16.30
C GLU A 239 34.47 0.77 17.44
N ALA A 240 33.60 1.77 17.25
CA ALA A 240 32.66 2.23 18.28
C ALA A 240 31.30 1.49 18.27
N ALA A 241 30.89 0.97 17.11
CA ALA A 241 29.59 0.31 16.92
C ALA A 241 29.31 -0.90 17.85
N PRO A 242 30.25 -1.83 18.12
CA PRO A 242 29.96 -2.98 18.96
C PRO A 242 29.82 -2.63 20.45
N VAL A 243 30.45 -1.53 20.91
CA VAL A 243 30.34 -1.08 22.30
C VAL A 243 28.98 -0.46 22.56
N ILE A 244 28.48 0.34 21.61
CA ILE A 244 27.18 1.01 21.70
C ILE A 244 26.03 -0.01 21.62
N ALA A 245 26.15 -1.03 20.77
CA ALA A 245 25.13 -2.08 20.66
C ALA A 245 24.95 -2.86 21.98
N LYS A 246 26.05 -3.18 22.66
CA LYS A 246 26.01 -3.90 23.93
C LYS A 246 25.44 -3.06 25.07
N GLU A 247 25.75 -1.77 25.11
CA GLU A 247 25.18 -0.83 26.10
C GLU A 247 23.67 -0.61 25.88
N LEU A 248 23.18 -0.74 24.63
CA LEU A 248 21.76 -0.61 24.32
C LEU A 248 20.97 -1.86 24.69
N GLU A 249 21.52 -3.06 24.45
CA GLU A 249 20.92 -4.33 24.88
C GLU A 249 20.75 -4.38 26.40
N GLU A 250 21.78 -4.01 27.17
CA GLU A 250 21.69 -3.95 28.65
C GLU A 250 20.61 -2.97 29.13
N LYS A 251 20.46 -1.81 28.49
CA LYS A 251 19.40 -0.83 28.84
C LYS A 251 17.99 -1.31 28.49
N ILE A 252 17.84 -2.15 27.48
CA ILE A 252 16.54 -2.73 27.11
C ILE A 252 16.12 -3.77 28.15
N ASP A 253 17.04 -4.64 28.57
CA ASP A 253 16.78 -5.68 29.56
C ASP A 253 16.39 -5.08 30.93
N GLU A 254 17.11 -4.04 31.39
CA GLU A 254 16.77 -3.32 32.63
C GLU A 254 15.34 -2.73 32.60
N ARG A 255 14.93 -2.20 31.45
CA ARG A 255 13.62 -1.56 31.27
C ARG A 255 12.48 -2.58 31.18
N ILE A 256 12.77 -3.80 30.70
CA ILE A 256 11.84 -4.93 30.71
C ILE A 256 11.61 -5.40 32.15
N GLU A 257 12.68 -5.55 32.95
CA GLU A 257 12.56 -5.95 34.36
C GLU A 257 11.79 -4.93 35.22
N GLU A 258 12.01 -3.63 34.99
CA GLU A 258 11.28 -2.56 35.70
C GLU A 258 9.76 -2.62 35.42
N LYS A 259 9.37 -2.81 34.15
CA LYS A 259 7.95 -2.96 33.77
C LYS A 259 7.29 -4.22 34.30
N ILE A 260 8.05 -5.31 34.47
CA ILE A 260 7.54 -6.54 35.10
C ILE A 260 7.24 -6.27 36.58
N ARG A 261 8.14 -5.56 37.28
CA ARG A 261 8.00 -5.24 38.70
C ARG A 261 6.85 -4.27 38.98
N GLU A 262 6.60 -3.30 38.10
CA GLU A 262 5.46 -2.39 38.22
C GLU A 262 4.09 -3.09 38.02
N LYS A 263 4.06 -4.19 37.27
CA LYS A 263 2.83 -4.99 37.05
C LYS A 263 2.47 -5.89 38.22
N GLU A 264 3.41 -6.19 39.13
CA GLU A 264 3.18 -7.06 40.28
C GLU A 264 2.68 -6.34 41.54
N GLU A 265 2.58 -5.00 41.56
CA GLU A 265 1.99 -4.29 42.70
C GLU A 265 0.44 -4.43 42.72
N PRO A 266 -0.14 -5.03 43.77
CA PRO A 266 -1.59 -5.21 43.85
C PRO A 266 -2.28 -3.87 44.17
N SER A 267 -3.08 -3.39 43.21
CA SER A 267 -3.90 -2.19 43.35
C SER A 267 -4.93 -2.33 44.50
N LYS A 268 -4.80 -1.45 45.50
CA LYS A 268 -5.79 -1.22 46.57
C LYS A 268 -7.14 -0.78 45.97
N PRO A 269 -8.29 -1.26 46.47
CA PRO A 269 -9.59 -0.86 45.95
C PRO A 269 -9.95 0.57 46.39
N GLU A 270 -10.17 1.46 45.43
CA GLU A 270 -10.71 2.81 45.65
C GLU A 270 -12.21 2.77 46.00
N PRO A 271 -12.68 3.66 46.90
CA PRO A 271 -14.06 3.71 47.34
C PRO A 271 -14.97 4.43 46.32
N SER A 272 -16.14 3.85 46.14
CA SER A 272 -17.29 4.29 45.34
C SER A 272 -17.67 5.76 45.53
N LYS A 273 -17.81 6.47 44.40
CA LYS A 273 -18.33 7.85 44.31
C LYS A 273 -19.86 7.83 44.04
N PRO A 274 -20.66 8.73 44.65
CA PRO A 274 -22.12 8.69 44.58
C PRO A 274 -22.72 9.29 43.29
N GLU A 275 -23.95 8.85 43.00
CA GLU A 275 -24.78 9.11 41.82
C GLU A 275 -25.00 10.60 41.48
N PRO A 276 -25.09 10.96 40.18
CA PRO A 276 -25.53 12.28 39.76
C PRO A 276 -27.07 12.37 39.67
N SER A 277 -27.59 13.45 40.23
CA SER A 277 -29.00 13.84 40.21
C SER A 277 -29.48 14.33 38.82
N LYS A 278 -30.74 13.98 38.54
CA LYS A 278 -31.59 14.39 37.40
C LYS A 278 -31.49 15.89 37.03
N PRO A 279 -31.48 16.24 35.72
CA PRO A 279 -31.84 17.58 35.28
C PRO A 279 -33.32 17.69 34.87
N GLU A 280 -33.96 18.79 35.28
CA GLU A 280 -35.30 19.24 34.86
C GLU A 280 -35.32 19.78 33.41
N PRO A 281 -36.48 19.75 32.73
CA PRO A 281 -36.61 20.11 31.32
C PRO A 281 -36.85 21.60 31.08
N GLN A 282 -36.04 22.23 30.22
CA GLN A 282 -36.30 23.57 29.70
C GLN A 282 -37.02 23.53 28.34
N LYS A 283 -38.07 24.34 28.21
CA LYS A 283 -38.96 24.51 27.05
C LYS A 283 -38.29 25.25 25.87
N PRO A 284 -38.77 25.05 24.63
CA PRO A 284 -38.18 25.61 23.42
C PRO A 284 -38.70 27.03 23.10
N LYS A 285 -37.90 27.81 22.38
CA LYS A 285 -38.32 29.04 21.67
C LYS A 285 -37.72 29.10 20.25
N PRO A 286 -38.37 29.82 19.31
CA PRO A 286 -38.51 29.36 17.93
C PRO A 286 -37.56 30.01 16.91
N GLU A 287 -37.50 29.35 15.75
CA GLU A 287 -36.82 29.69 14.50
C GLU A 287 -37.13 31.08 13.93
N LYS A 288 -36.17 31.63 13.16
CA LYS A 288 -36.46 32.42 11.95
C LYS A 288 -35.43 32.11 10.85
N PRO A 289 -35.86 31.96 9.58
CA PRO A 289 -34.97 31.73 8.44
C PRO A 289 -34.59 33.04 7.75
N ARG A 290 -33.38 33.12 7.19
CA ARG A 290 -33.04 34.13 6.16
C ARG A 290 -32.27 33.51 4.99
N SER A 291 -32.99 33.49 3.88
CA SER A 291 -32.66 33.52 2.45
C SER A 291 -31.23 33.90 1.99
N SER A 292 -30.84 33.19 0.93
CA SER A 292 -29.75 33.37 -0.07
C SER A 292 -29.72 34.78 -0.73
N PRO A 293 -28.74 35.17 -1.61
CA PRO A 293 -28.30 34.49 -2.87
C PRO A 293 -26.77 34.54 -3.12
N GLY A 294 -26.13 33.63 -3.88
CA GLY A 294 -26.31 33.36 -5.30
C GLY A 294 -25.45 34.27 -6.18
N LYS A 295 -24.19 33.89 -6.49
CA LYS A 295 -23.35 34.58 -7.48
C LYS A 295 -22.77 33.58 -8.48
N LYS A 296 -23.35 33.55 -9.68
CA LYS A 296 -22.85 32.79 -10.84
C LYS A 296 -21.71 33.58 -11.49
N VAL A 297 -20.52 32.99 -11.57
CA VAL A 297 -19.41 33.51 -12.38
C VAL A 297 -19.39 32.77 -13.72
N LYS A 298 -19.36 33.54 -14.80
CA LYS A 298 -19.46 33.14 -16.20
C LYS A 298 -18.05 32.99 -16.75
N VAL A 299 -17.56 31.76 -16.97
CA VAL A 299 -16.26 31.53 -17.62
C VAL A 299 -16.46 31.40 -19.13
N LYS A 300 -15.72 32.24 -19.85
CA LYS A 300 -15.75 32.47 -21.30
C LYS A 300 -14.85 31.42 -21.99
N GLY A 301 -15.35 30.84 -23.07
CA GLY A 301 -14.71 29.72 -23.77
C GLY A 301 -13.36 30.03 -24.41
N LEU A 302 -12.45 29.05 -24.31
CA LEU A 302 -11.20 29.00 -25.08
C LEU A 302 -11.42 28.15 -26.33
N ARG A 303 -11.22 28.77 -27.50
CA ARG A 303 -11.25 28.16 -28.83
C ARG A 303 -10.16 27.08 -28.96
N ARG A 304 -10.54 25.86 -29.33
CA ARG A 304 -9.60 24.83 -29.82
C ARG A 304 -9.19 25.14 -31.26
N LYS A 305 -7.89 25.29 -31.51
CA LYS A 305 -7.32 25.29 -32.87
C LYS A 305 -7.34 23.86 -33.41
N LYS A 306 -7.92 23.72 -34.60
CA LYS A 306 -7.96 22.51 -35.44
C LYS A 306 -6.56 22.32 -36.05
N LYS A 307 -5.92 21.18 -35.83
CA LYS A 307 -4.65 20.80 -36.46
C LYS A 307 -4.94 19.64 -37.43
N GLU A 308 -4.30 19.71 -38.59
CA GLU A 308 -4.53 18.91 -39.79
C GLU A 308 -4.19 17.41 -39.62
N ALA A 309 -4.78 16.57 -40.48
CA ALA A 309 -4.77 15.11 -40.40
C ALA A 309 -3.43 14.49 -40.84
N PRO A 310 -2.90 13.49 -40.10
CA PRO A 310 -1.74 12.70 -40.56
C PRO A 310 -2.13 11.57 -41.50
N GLN A 311 -1.22 11.27 -42.44
CA GLN A 311 -1.19 10.11 -43.34
C GLN A 311 -1.47 8.79 -42.58
N GLU A 312 -2.08 7.80 -43.26
CA GLU A 312 -2.49 6.49 -42.72
C GLU A 312 -1.40 5.87 -41.83
N THR A 313 -1.51 6.13 -40.53
CA THR A 313 -0.67 5.51 -39.52
C THR A 313 -1.01 4.03 -39.50
N GLU A 314 -0.02 3.18 -39.74
CA GLU A 314 -0.15 1.74 -39.60
C GLU A 314 -0.89 1.41 -38.29
N SER A 315 -1.95 0.60 -38.38
CA SER A 315 -2.79 0.32 -37.22
C SER A 315 -1.96 -0.38 -36.13
N VAL A 316 -2.23 -0.03 -34.86
CA VAL A 316 -1.54 -0.62 -33.70
C VAL A 316 -1.59 -2.16 -33.74
N GLN A 317 -2.71 -2.72 -34.21
CA GLN A 317 -2.90 -4.15 -34.41
C GLN A 317 -1.89 -4.78 -35.38
N LYS A 318 -1.60 -4.13 -36.51
CA LYS A 318 -0.58 -4.61 -37.47
C LYS A 318 0.82 -4.56 -36.87
N ARG A 319 1.13 -3.51 -36.10
CA ARG A 319 2.40 -3.40 -35.38
C ARG A 319 2.59 -4.53 -34.37
N VAL A 320 1.54 -4.85 -33.59
CA VAL A 320 1.55 -5.99 -32.65
C VAL A 320 1.83 -7.30 -33.39
N LEU A 321 1.08 -7.58 -34.46
CA LEU A 321 1.26 -8.83 -35.20
C LEU A 321 2.66 -8.94 -35.81
N LYS A 322 3.22 -7.85 -36.35
CA LYS A 322 4.59 -7.83 -36.88
C LYS A 322 5.65 -8.16 -35.82
N LEU A 323 5.49 -7.65 -34.60
CA LEU A 323 6.39 -7.99 -33.49
C LEU A 323 6.29 -9.47 -33.14
N LEU A 324 5.07 -10.01 -33.08
CA LEU A 324 4.86 -11.42 -32.76
C LEU A 324 5.38 -12.36 -33.86
N VAL A 325 5.32 -11.98 -35.15
CA VAL A 325 6.00 -12.72 -36.23
C VAL A 325 7.52 -12.72 -36.00
N ALA A 326 8.10 -11.58 -35.65
CA ALA A 326 9.55 -11.46 -35.45
C ALA A 326 10.04 -12.32 -34.28
N ALA A 327 9.18 -12.58 -33.29
CA ALA A 327 9.45 -13.43 -32.14
C ALA A 327 9.35 -14.94 -32.46
N GLY A 328 8.69 -15.33 -33.54
CA GLY A 328 8.49 -16.73 -33.93
C GLY A 328 7.75 -17.54 -32.86
N ASP A 329 8.34 -18.66 -32.43
CA ASP A 329 7.75 -19.56 -31.43
C ASP A 329 7.87 -19.02 -29.99
N THR A 330 8.78 -18.07 -29.76
CA THR A 330 8.91 -17.36 -28.48
C THR A 330 7.88 -16.25 -28.43
N GLY A 331 6.99 -16.27 -27.42
CA GLY A 331 5.99 -15.22 -27.27
C GLY A 331 6.55 -13.99 -26.57
N TYR A 332 5.73 -12.97 -26.41
CA TYR A 332 6.04 -11.83 -25.54
C TYR A 332 5.04 -11.72 -24.40
N PRO A 333 5.48 -11.45 -23.16
CA PRO A 333 4.59 -11.00 -22.11
C PRO A 333 4.00 -9.62 -22.45
N LEU A 334 2.94 -9.23 -21.72
CA LEU A 334 2.27 -7.95 -21.93
C LEU A 334 3.22 -6.75 -21.76
N GLU A 335 4.09 -6.82 -20.77
CA GLU A 335 5.03 -5.76 -20.39
C GLU A 335 6.02 -5.48 -21.55
N ASP A 336 6.65 -6.53 -22.10
CA ASP A 336 7.56 -6.42 -23.24
C ASP A 336 6.87 -5.85 -24.49
N LEU A 337 5.62 -6.25 -24.76
CA LEU A 337 4.85 -5.68 -25.88
C LEU A 337 4.54 -4.20 -25.66
N SER A 338 4.22 -3.80 -24.43
CA SER A 338 3.99 -2.40 -24.06
C SER A 338 5.24 -1.55 -24.32
N ASP A 339 6.40 -2.05 -23.89
CA ASP A 339 7.68 -1.36 -24.06
C ASP A 339 8.12 -1.26 -25.52
N LEU A 340 8.05 -2.37 -26.27
CA LEU A 340 8.41 -2.40 -27.70
C LEU A 340 7.49 -1.51 -28.56
N LEU A 341 6.21 -1.38 -28.19
CA LEU A 341 5.27 -0.55 -28.93
C LEU A 341 5.26 0.91 -28.47
N GLY A 342 5.81 1.21 -27.29
CA GLY A 342 5.71 2.50 -26.62
C GLY A 342 4.28 2.83 -26.21
N ILE A 343 3.47 1.82 -25.88
CA ILE A 343 2.05 1.95 -25.52
C ILE A 343 1.83 1.32 -24.16
N VAL A 344 1.47 2.14 -23.17
CA VAL A 344 1.12 1.67 -21.81
C VAL A 344 0.10 0.53 -21.83
N GLU A 345 0.31 -0.49 -21.00
CA GLU A 345 -0.50 -1.72 -20.95
C GLU A 345 -2.02 -1.50 -21.00
N PRO A 346 -2.63 -0.57 -20.22
CA PRO A 346 -4.09 -0.39 -20.23
C PRO A 346 -4.65 0.10 -21.57
N LYS A 347 -3.79 0.70 -22.41
CA LYS A 347 -4.15 1.10 -23.77
C LYS A 347 -3.88 -0.01 -24.79
N LEU A 348 -3.02 -0.97 -24.47
CA LEU A 348 -2.66 -2.08 -25.35
C LEU A 348 -3.65 -3.25 -25.23
N GLU A 349 -4.12 -3.54 -24.02
CA GLU A 349 -5.07 -4.64 -23.73
C GLU A 349 -6.27 -4.69 -24.69
N PRO A 350 -6.99 -3.59 -25.00
CA PRO A 350 -8.13 -3.66 -25.89
C PRO A 350 -7.77 -4.09 -27.31
N TYR A 351 -6.55 -3.82 -27.77
CA TYR A 351 -6.10 -4.28 -29.09
C TYR A 351 -5.78 -5.77 -29.09
N LEU A 352 -5.17 -6.27 -28.00
CA LEU A 352 -4.87 -7.69 -27.83
C LEU A 352 -6.16 -8.51 -27.71
N ASP A 353 -7.17 -7.99 -27.01
CA ASP A 353 -8.49 -8.62 -26.92
C ASP A 353 -9.13 -8.78 -28.30
N VAL A 354 -9.11 -7.75 -29.14
CA VAL A 354 -9.65 -7.83 -30.51
C VAL A 354 -8.88 -8.85 -31.35
N LEU A 355 -7.54 -8.86 -31.28
CA LEU A 355 -6.72 -9.83 -32.01
C LEU A 355 -6.97 -11.27 -31.54
N LYS A 356 -7.19 -11.46 -30.24
CA LYS A 356 -7.57 -12.75 -29.64
C LYS A 356 -8.95 -13.19 -30.09
N GLU A 357 -9.94 -12.30 -30.10
CA GLU A 357 -11.30 -12.60 -30.60
C GLU A 357 -11.31 -12.99 -32.08
N GLN A 358 -10.40 -12.41 -32.87
CA GLN A 358 -10.23 -12.73 -34.29
C GLN A 358 -9.40 -14.00 -34.52
N ALA A 359 -8.85 -14.61 -33.47
CA ALA A 359 -7.93 -15.75 -33.49
C ALA A 359 -6.64 -15.47 -34.27
N TYR A 360 -6.13 -14.24 -34.20
CA TYR A 360 -4.84 -13.86 -34.79
C TYR A 360 -3.66 -14.08 -33.85
N ILE A 361 -3.92 -14.17 -32.54
CA ILE A 361 -2.92 -14.45 -31.51
C ILE A 361 -3.44 -15.52 -30.54
N ASN A 362 -2.51 -16.25 -29.93
CA ASN A 362 -2.74 -17.24 -28.88
C ASN A 362 -2.11 -16.74 -27.57
N ILE A 363 -2.62 -17.22 -26.43
CA ILE A 363 -2.03 -16.96 -25.12
C ILE A 363 -1.52 -18.28 -24.55
N ALA A 364 -0.22 -18.35 -24.25
CA ALA A 364 0.40 -19.44 -23.55
C ALA A 364 0.54 -19.08 -22.07
N VAL A 365 0.11 -19.98 -21.18
CA VAL A 365 0.21 -19.80 -19.73
C VAL A 365 1.00 -20.97 -19.15
N GLU A 366 2.16 -20.66 -18.56
CA GLU A 366 3.00 -21.62 -17.84
C GLU A 366 2.99 -21.30 -16.34
N VAL A 367 3.00 -22.32 -15.49
CA VAL A 367 3.00 -22.12 -14.03
C VAL A 367 4.29 -21.42 -13.61
N GLY A 368 4.16 -20.27 -12.94
CA GLY A 368 5.30 -19.47 -12.48
C GLY A 368 5.85 -18.47 -13.50
N ARG A 369 5.21 -18.31 -14.67
CA ARG A 369 5.57 -17.30 -15.66
C ARG A 369 4.39 -16.40 -16.05
N PRO A 370 4.65 -15.13 -16.42
CA PRO A 370 3.61 -14.27 -16.96
C PRO A 370 3.03 -14.84 -18.26
N PRO A 371 1.75 -14.57 -18.58
CA PRO A 371 1.13 -15.05 -19.81
C PRO A 371 1.81 -14.45 -21.05
N GLU A 372 2.19 -15.32 -21.98
CA GLU A 372 2.85 -14.93 -23.22
C GLU A 372 1.86 -14.90 -24.38
N TYR A 373 1.92 -13.84 -25.17
CA TYR A 373 1.18 -13.72 -26.43
C TYR A 373 2.04 -14.26 -27.57
N LYS A 374 1.46 -15.15 -28.37
CA LYS A 374 2.09 -15.77 -29.55
C LYS A 374 1.26 -15.50 -30.78
N ILE A 375 1.89 -15.46 -31.94
CA ILE A 375 1.14 -15.37 -33.19
C ILE A 375 0.40 -16.70 -33.48
N ALA A 376 -0.80 -16.60 -34.05
CA ALA A 376 -1.52 -17.74 -34.58
C ALA A 376 -1.37 -17.80 -36.11
N ALA A 377 -1.51 -18.99 -36.71
CA ALA A 377 -1.41 -19.18 -38.17
C ALA A 377 -2.33 -18.23 -38.97
N LYS A 378 -3.51 -17.91 -38.44
CA LYS A 378 -4.45 -16.97 -39.06
C LYS A 378 -3.96 -15.51 -39.02
N GLY A 379 -3.20 -15.15 -37.98
CA GLY A 379 -2.58 -13.83 -37.85
C GLY A 379 -1.42 -13.62 -38.83
N GLU A 380 -0.64 -14.68 -39.09
CA GLU A 380 0.40 -14.68 -40.13
C GLU A 380 -0.21 -14.46 -41.52
N GLN A 381 -1.26 -15.22 -41.85
CA GLN A 381 -2.00 -15.07 -43.13
C GLN A 381 -2.54 -13.65 -43.32
N TYR A 382 -3.09 -13.04 -42.27
CA TYR A 382 -3.59 -11.67 -42.32
C TYR A 382 -2.49 -10.64 -42.63
N LEU A 383 -1.28 -10.84 -42.12
CA LEU A 383 -0.15 -9.96 -42.43
C LEU A 383 0.30 -10.12 -43.88
N ASP A 384 0.35 -11.33 -44.40
CA ASP A 384 0.77 -11.61 -45.77
C ASP A 384 -0.24 -11.10 -46.82
N GLU A 385 -1.54 -11.25 -46.59
CA GLU A 385 -2.61 -10.67 -47.44
C GLU A 385 -2.59 -9.13 -47.46
N SER A 386 -1.98 -8.52 -46.44
CA SER A 386 -1.93 -7.07 -46.28
C SER A 386 -0.67 -6.41 -46.85
N ARG A 387 0.25 -7.20 -47.45
CA ARG A 387 1.40 -6.65 -48.19
C ARG A 387 0.92 -6.13 -49.54
N PRO A 388 1.21 -4.86 -49.90
CA PRO A 388 0.92 -4.38 -51.24
C PRO A 388 1.75 -5.19 -52.25
N SER A 389 1.06 -5.75 -53.26
CA SER A 389 1.63 -6.50 -54.39
C SER A 389 2.54 -5.65 -55.26
#